data_AF-S4RV66-F1
#
_entry.id   AF-S4RV66-F1
#
_cell.length_a   1.000
_cell.length_b   1.000
_cell.length_c   1.000
_cell.angle_alpha   90.00
_cell.angle_beta   90.00
_cell.angle_gamma   90.00
#
_symmetry.space_group_name_H-M   'P 1'
#
loop_
_entity.id
_entity.type
_entity.pdbx_description
1 polymer ?
#
loop_
_entity_poly.entity_id
_entity_poly.type
_entity_poly.pdbx_seq_one_letter_code
_entity_poly.pdbx_strand_id
1 'polypeptide(L)'
;TTGLRCYAWMRGCEVSQSLDSVNLVIYISFPSLTETITINTLGWRICSSPISQTKRTLRVRAPPGFGGCLDWVVDGVALLERLGVEPSGKAEHHGFIADEQQLAQTFAYFFPHGAAAERFISNASLFRRLAEEAALVPGARWSLGGNAPVMANRMASEGCDVLLGARLPHSLLQVMRPEVRVAGQPVEEADTHLILEYPTGARWGNYTSKRANRFIVHSDTHNARLESLEAFHSELAAFQPALLVVGGLQMMDNFPFPPGERVRRLRAVRASMLAARSSSAGADGGDALVHFEMASFSDSSLLAELLDELLLPAADSLGMNEQELPNLRGLLAGGDVTLVADANPRVAAVLDQMREVYGAVRARQRRAGIGRLLTRLHVHTLAFQAIMTARNSTWKSGMSAAAKASLTANRHVCGSADIDAAKARLIMDDSFAASRGPESRRVAVDPNRPVACWEEEEMVDYDAGRRGRTYELCVAPVLVCTDVFQTVGGGDNISAAGLVLQI
;
A
#
# COMPACT_ATOMS: atom_id res chain seq x y z
N THR A 1 -23.26 -6.00 -41.32
CA THR A 1 -24.39 -5.14 -41.73
C THR A 1 -25.69 -5.87 -41.48
N THR A 2 -26.41 -5.52 -40.41
CA THR A 2 -27.88 -5.64 -40.28
C THR A 2 -28.27 -5.29 -38.85
N GLY A 3 -28.95 -4.16 -38.67
CA GLY A 3 -29.66 -3.83 -37.45
C GLY A 3 -31.02 -4.52 -37.40
N LEU A 4 -31.49 -4.85 -36.20
CA LEU A 4 -32.87 -5.26 -35.95
C LEU A 4 -33.53 -4.38 -34.90
N ARG A 5 -34.75 -3.98 -35.25
CA ARG A 5 -35.68 -3.07 -34.57
C ARG A 5 -36.29 -3.73 -33.34
N CYS A 6 -36.38 -3.00 -32.22
CA CYS A 6 -37.29 -3.35 -31.13
C CYS A 6 -38.67 -2.71 -31.40
N TYR A 7 -39.70 -3.54 -31.50
CA TYR A 7 -41.10 -3.10 -31.45
C TYR A 7 -41.53 -2.95 -29.99
N ALA A 8 -42.03 -1.75 -29.66
CA ALA A 8 -42.78 -1.51 -28.45
C ALA A 8 -44.27 -1.81 -28.71
N TRP A 9 -44.90 -2.57 -27.81
CA TRP A 9 -46.35 -2.59 -27.66
C TRP A 9 -46.67 -2.23 -26.21
N MET A 10 -46.99 -0.95 -26.01
CA MET A 10 -47.70 -0.48 -24.82
C MET A 10 -49.20 -0.72 -25.05
N ARG A 11 -49.87 -1.37 -24.10
CA ARG A 11 -51.28 -1.08 -23.80
C ARG A 11 -51.45 -0.92 -22.30
N GLY A 12 -51.65 0.34 -21.91
CA GLY A 12 -52.52 0.76 -20.81
C GLY A 12 -52.05 0.49 -19.38
N CYS A 13 -51.32 1.44 -18.80
CA CYS A 13 -51.48 1.81 -17.39
C CYS A 13 -51.33 3.32 -17.29
N GLU A 14 -52.40 4.01 -16.92
CA GLU A 14 -52.31 5.34 -16.30
C GLU A 14 -51.60 5.16 -14.96
N VAL A 15 -50.53 5.92 -14.74
CA VAL A 15 -49.85 6.00 -13.45
C VAL A 15 -50.10 7.40 -12.90
N SER A 16 -51.03 7.53 -11.96
CA SER A 16 -51.05 8.67 -11.06
C SER A 16 -49.96 8.47 -10.01
N GLN A 17 -49.08 9.46 -9.88
CA GLN A 17 -48.06 9.50 -8.82
C GLN A 17 -48.72 9.61 -7.44
N SER A 18 -48.46 8.63 -6.57
CA SER A 18 -48.24 8.90 -5.14
C SER A 18 -47.34 7.82 -4.52
N LEU A 19 -46.56 8.26 -3.54
CA LEU A 19 -45.50 7.56 -2.83
C LEU A 19 -45.97 6.31 -2.05
N ASP A 20 -44.96 5.51 -1.70
CA ASP A 20 -44.90 4.44 -0.70
C ASP A 20 -45.21 2.99 -1.13
N SER A 21 -44.11 2.21 -1.20
CA SER A 21 -43.98 0.74 -1.03
C SER A 21 -45.04 -0.17 -1.67
N VAL A 22 -44.68 -0.86 -2.75
CA VAL A 22 -45.46 -2.01 -3.26
C VAL A 22 -44.57 -3.24 -3.39
N ASN A 23 -44.81 -4.23 -2.51
CA ASN A 23 -44.37 -5.60 -2.69
C ASN A 23 -45.13 -6.22 -3.86
N LEU A 24 -44.44 -6.63 -4.92
CA LEU A 24 -45.05 -7.38 -6.02
C LEU A 24 -45.02 -8.88 -5.68
N VAL A 25 -46.14 -9.43 -5.23
CA VAL A 25 -46.32 -10.89 -5.05
C VAL A 25 -46.90 -11.46 -6.34
N ILE A 26 -46.13 -12.26 -7.08
CA ILE A 26 -46.63 -13.02 -8.24
C ILE A 26 -46.98 -14.43 -7.77
N TYR A 27 -48.26 -14.79 -7.84
CA TYR A 27 -48.72 -16.16 -7.61
C TYR A 27 -48.61 -16.98 -8.90
N ILE A 28 -47.86 -18.09 -8.84
CA ILE A 28 -47.90 -19.14 -9.86
C ILE A 28 -48.27 -20.44 -9.14
N SER A 29 -49.46 -20.96 -9.44
CA SER A 29 -49.98 -22.21 -8.90
C SER A 29 -49.67 -23.36 -9.86
N PHE A 30 -49.00 -24.41 -9.37
CA PHE A 30 -49.04 -25.74 -9.99
C PHE A 30 -49.49 -26.78 -8.95
N PRO A 31 -50.26 -27.81 -9.36
CA PRO A 31 -50.90 -28.72 -8.43
C PRO A 31 -49.90 -29.73 -7.87
N SER A 32 -50.08 -30.05 -6.59
CA SER A 32 -49.39 -31.09 -5.81
C SER A 32 -47.90 -30.88 -5.54
N LEU A 33 -47.61 -30.18 -4.44
CA LEU A 33 -46.67 -30.58 -3.37
C LEU A 33 -46.65 -29.44 -2.33
N THR A 34 -47.11 -29.76 -1.12
CA THR A 34 -47.13 -28.86 0.03
C THR A 34 -45.76 -28.85 0.71
N GLU A 35 -44.90 -27.90 0.34
CA GLU A 35 -43.76 -27.45 1.15
C GLU A 35 -43.37 -26.02 0.73
N THR A 36 -43.32 -25.10 1.69
CA THR A 36 -43.00 -23.68 1.47
C THR A 36 -41.48 -23.52 1.35
N ILE A 37 -40.96 -23.38 0.13
CA ILE A 37 -39.56 -23.01 -0.11
C ILE A 37 -39.49 -21.50 -0.36
N THR A 38 -38.97 -20.76 0.61
CA THR A 38 -38.57 -19.35 0.41
C THR A 38 -37.26 -19.33 -0.37
N ILE A 39 -37.34 -19.25 -1.69
CA ILE A 39 -36.17 -19.07 -2.56
C ILE A 39 -35.81 -17.58 -2.57
N ASN A 40 -34.85 -17.19 -1.73
CA ASN A 40 -34.15 -15.91 -1.86
C ASN A 40 -33.11 -16.02 -2.99
N THR A 41 -33.54 -15.88 -4.24
CA THR A 41 -32.62 -15.57 -5.35
C THR A 41 -32.25 -14.09 -5.30
N LEU A 42 -31.43 -13.71 -4.32
CA LEU A 42 -30.54 -12.56 -4.47
C LEU A 42 -29.20 -13.09 -4.98
N GLY A 43 -29.16 -13.29 -6.30
CA GLY A 43 -27.89 -13.46 -7.00
C GLY A 43 -27.00 -12.26 -6.69
N TRP A 44 -25.77 -12.55 -6.28
CA TRP A 44 -24.73 -11.56 -6.05
C TRP A 44 -24.38 -10.86 -7.36
N ARG A 45 -25.15 -9.82 -7.67
CA ARG A 45 -24.71 -8.70 -8.49
C ARG A 45 -24.82 -7.48 -7.59
N ILE A 46 -23.69 -7.01 -7.10
CA ILE A 46 -23.56 -5.60 -6.73
C ILE A 46 -23.64 -4.85 -8.07
N CYS A 47 -24.86 -4.64 -8.55
CA CYS A 47 -25.12 -3.64 -9.56
C CYS A 47 -24.86 -2.31 -8.88
N SER A 48 -23.77 -1.66 -9.29
CA SER A 48 -23.58 -0.24 -9.16
C SER A 48 -24.88 0.47 -9.57
N SER A 49 -25.59 1.01 -8.58
CA SER A 49 -26.70 1.92 -8.88
C SER A 49 -26.09 3.15 -9.58
N PRO A 50 -26.65 3.63 -10.70
CA PRO A 50 -26.31 4.94 -11.20
C PRO A 50 -26.80 5.94 -10.16
N ILE A 51 -25.86 6.53 -9.42
CA ILE A 51 -26.15 7.67 -8.56
C ILE A 51 -26.75 8.74 -9.46
N SER A 52 -27.98 9.14 -9.18
CA SER A 52 -28.64 10.25 -9.87
C SER A 52 -27.72 11.48 -9.81
N GLN A 53 -27.36 12.00 -10.98
CA GLN A 53 -26.59 13.23 -11.17
C GLN A 53 -27.37 14.45 -10.66
N THR A 54 -27.42 14.67 -9.35
CA THR A 54 -27.75 15.97 -8.73
C THR A 54 -27.33 15.96 -7.26
N LYS A 55 -26.03 15.83 -7.04
CA LYS A 55 -25.27 16.36 -5.91
C LYS A 55 -23.80 16.18 -6.31
N ARG A 56 -23.06 17.27 -6.41
CA ARG A 56 -21.61 17.22 -6.61
C ARG A 56 -21.03 16.62 -5.32
N THR A 57 -21.00 15.30 -5.22
CA THR A 57 -20.37 14.57 -4.12
C THR A 57 -18.94 15.08 -4.06
N LEU A 58 -18.55 15.72 -2.95
CA LEU A 58 -17.16 16.13 -2.74
C LEU A 58 -16.30 14.87 -2.87
N ARG A 59 -15.55 14.77 -3.97
CA ARG A 59 -14.56 13.72 -4.15
C ARG A 59 -13.47 13.94 -3.13
N VAL A 60 -13.05 12.87 -2.47
CA VAL A 60 -12.01 12.96 -1.46
C VAL A 60 -10.70 13.36 -2.13
N ARG A 61 -10.03 14.36 -1.56
CA ARG A 61 -8.80 14.94 -2.09
C ARG A 61 -7.62 14.35 -1.35
N ALA A 62 -6.91 13.44 -2.02
CA ALA A 62 -5.85 12.67 -1.38
C ALA A 62 -4.56 12.75 -2.19
N PRO A 63 -3.63 13.68 -1.87
CA PRO A 63 -2.37 13.72 -2.58
C PRO A 63 -1.39 12.68 -2.05
N PRO A 64 -0.96 11.70 -2.86
CA PRO A 64 0.19 10.85 -2.53
C PRO A 64 1.50 11.56 -2.85
N GLY A 65 2.52 11.17 -2.08
CA GLY A 65 3.77 11.90 -1.88
C GLY A 65 4.64 12.08 -3.12
N PHE A 66 5.91 11.70 -3.00
CA PHE A 66 6.94 12.14 -3.94
C PHE A 66 7.49 10.99 -4.77
N GLY A 67 7.92 11.36 -5.97
CA GLY A 67 8.63 10.49 -6.87
C GLY A 67 7.72 9.76 -7.85
N GLY A 68 8.31 9.29 -8.93
CA GLY A 68 7.67 8.46 -9.92
C GLY A 68 8.71 7.95 -10.91
N CYS A 69 8.55 6.70 -11.34
CA CYS A 69 9.55 6.03 -12.15
C CYS A 69 8.89 5.13 -13.19
N LEU A 70 9.73 4.65 -14.11
CA LEU A 70 9.42 3.55 -15.00
C LEU A 70 10.00 2.26 -14.40
N ASP A 71 9.14 1.32 -14.04
CA ASP A 71 9.56 0.00 -13.56
C ASP A 71 9.71 -0.94 -14.74
N TRP A 72 10.92 -1.43 -15.01
CA TRP A 72 11.16 -2.55 -15.90
C TRP A 72 11.18 -3.84 -15.10
N VAL A 73 10.19 -4.68 -15.33
CA VAL A 73 10.09 -6.01 -14.72
C VAL A 73 10.66 -7.05 -15.65
N VAL A 74 11.62 -7.82 -15.12
CA VAL A 74 12.38 -8.81 -15.88
C VAL A 74 12.65 -10.05 -15.02
N ASP A 75 12.94 -11.17 -15.67
CA ASP A 75 13.53 -12.31 -14.97
C ASP A 75 14.95 -11.94 -14.51
N GLY A 76 15.13 -11.92 -13.18
CA GLY A 76 16.36 -11.48 -12.55
C GLY A 76 17.56 -12.36 -12.86
N VAL A 77 17.36 -13.67 -12.92
CA VAL A 77 18.45 -14.62 -13.19
C VAL A 77 18.87 -14.50 -14.65
N ALA A 78 17.91 -14.45 -15.57
CA ALA A 78 18.17 -14.29 -16.99
C ALA A 78 18.89 -12.97 -17.30
N LEU A 79 18.54 -11.86 -16.62
CA LEU A 79 19.25 -10.60 -16.78
C LEU A 79 20.71 -10.70 -16.33
N LEU A 80 20.97 -11.27 -15.15
CA LEU A 80 22.34 -11.44 -14.63
C LEU A 80 23.19 -12.34 -15.54
N GLU A 81 22.62 -13.42 -16.05
CA GLU A 81 23.28 -14.33 -16.99
C GLU A 81 23.61 -13.64 -18.32
N ARG A 82 22.69 -12.85 -18.88
CA ARG A 82 22.93 -12.06 -20.11
C ARG A 82 24.07 -11.07 -19.96
N LEU A 83 24.21 -10.47 -18.78
CA LEU A 83 25.28 -9.53 -18.46
C LEU A 83 26.62 -10.21 -18.12
N GLY A 84 26.66 -11.55 -18.05
CA GLY A 84 27.83 -12.28 -17.60
C GLY A 84 28.18 -12.04 -16.13
N VAL A 85 27.19 -11.67 -15.31
CA VAL A 85 27.36 -11.51 -13.87
C VAL A 85 27.30 -12.89 -13.22
N GLU A 86 28.48 -13.41 -12.88
CA GLU A 86 28.61 -14.73 -12.27
C GLU A 86 28.12 -14.74 -10.80
N PRO A 87 27.47 -15.82 -10.33
CA PRO A 87 27.10 -15.98 -8.94
C PRO A 87 28.31 -15.86 -8.01
N SER A 88 28.24 -14.95 -7.04
CA SER A 88 29.33 -14.80 -6.07
C SER A 88 29.35 -15.96 -5.08
N GLY A 89 30.53 -16.52 -4.80
CA GLY A 89 30.72 -17.46 -3.70
C GLY A 89 30.53 -16.84 -2.31
N LYS A 90 30.43 -15.51 -2.22
CA LYS A 90 30.19 -14.76 -0.99
C LYS A 90 28.85 -14.03 -1.10
N ALA A 91 27.89 -14.38 -0.24
CA ALA A 91 26.64 -13.64 -0.09
C ALA A 91 26.86 -12.50 0.93
N GLU A 92 26.88 -11.25 0.46
CA GLU A 92 27.18 -10.08 1.28
C GLU A 92 26.27 -8.91 0.92
N HIS A 93 25.76 -8.24 1.95
CA HIS A 93 24.93 -7.06 1.78
C HIS A 93 25.80 -5.80 1.66
N HIS A 94 25.53 -4.99 0.63
CA HIS A 94 26.07 -3.65 0.47
C HIS A 94 24.95 -2.60 0.51
N GLY A 95 25.22 -1.45 1.14
CA GLY A 95 24.25 -0.34 1.22
C GLY A 95 23.95 0.28 -0.14
N PHE A 96 24.95 0.33 -1.02
CA PHE A 96 24.82 0.69 -2.44
C PHE A 96 25.69 -0.24 -3.28
N ILE A 97 25.44 -0.27 -4.59
CA ILE A 97 26.15 -1.12 -5.54
C ILE A 97 27.03 -0.25 -6.45
N ALA A 98 28.35 -0.45 -6.35
CA ALA A 98 29.34 0.30 -7.15
C ALA A 98 29.79 -0.45 -8.41
N ASP A 99 29.72 -1.78 -8.39
CA ASP A 99 30.26 -2.65 -9.44
C ASP A 99 29.48 -3.99 -9.52
N GLU A 100 29.81 -4.79 -10.54
CA GLU A 100 29.23 -6.10 -10.80
C GLU A 100 29.47 -7.10 -9.66
N GLN A 101 30.60 -6.98 -8.95
CA GLN A 101 30.91 -7.87 -7.84
C GLN A 101 29.95 -7.61 -6.67
N GLN A 102 29.73 -6.36 -6.30
CA GLN A 102 28.77 -5.98 -5.27
C GLN A 102 27.34 -6.29 -5.67
N LEU A 103 26.99 -6.12 -6.95
CA LEU A 103 25.69 -6.55 -7.48
C LEU A 103 25.48 -8.05 -7.24
N ALA A 104 26.47 -8.86 -7.62
CA ALA A 104 26.41 -10.31 -7.48
C ALA A 104 26.32 -10.75 -6.01
N GLN A 105 27.12 -10.14 -5.14
CA GLN A 105 27.13 -10.41 -3.70
C GLN A 105 25.80 -10.04 -3.04
N THR A 106 25.24 -8.88 -3.39
CA THR A 106 23.99 -8.36 -2.82
C THR A 106 22.79 -9.18 -3.29
N PHE A 107 22.73 -9.52 -4.59
CA PHE A 107 21.68 -10.40 -5.09
C PHE A 107 21.77 -11.79 -4.43
N ALA A 108 22.97 -12.37 -4.33
CA ALA A 108 23.22 -13.64 -3.62
C ALA A 108 22.83 -13.59 -2.12
N TYR A 109 22.88 -12.42 -1.50
CA TYR A 109 22.42 -12.23 -0.12
C TYR A 109 20.90 -12.37 0.00
N PHE A 110 20.10 -11.68 -0.82
CA PHE A 110 18.64 -11.68 -0.68
C PHE A 110 17.94 -12.86 -1.36
N PHE A 111 18.47 -13.31 -2.51
CA PHE A 111 17.89 -14.34 -3.36
C PHE A 111 17.53 -15.65 -2.63
N PRO A 112 18.42 -16.30 -1.84
CA PRO A 112 18.09 -17.56 -1.17
C PRO A 112 17.03 -17.41 -0.07
N HIS A 113 16.89 -16.22 0.51
CA HIS A 113 15.83 -15.92 1.47
C HIS A 113 14.49 -15.62 0.78
N GLY A 114 14.49 -15.34 -0.53
CA GLY A 114 13.35 -14.76 -1.22
C GLY A 114 12.92 -13.46 -0.55
N ALA A 115 13.89 -12.64 -0.12
CA ALA A 115 13.63 -11.38 0.56
C ALA A 115 13.47 -10.25 -0.46
N ALA A 116 12.60 -9.31 -0.11
CA ALA A 116 12.47 -8.05 -0.83
C ALA A 116 13.69 -7.19 -0.54
N ALA A 117 14.27 -6.56 -1.55
CA ALA A 117 15.27 -5.52 -1.34
C ALA A 117 15.28 -4.55 -2.51
N GLU A 118 15.72 -3.32 -2.23
CA GLU A 118 15.85 -2.23 -3.18
C GLU A 118 17.18 -1.52 -2.95
N ARG A 119 18.03 -1.40 -3.98
CA ARG A 119 19.39 -0.85 -3.84
C ARG A 119 19.74 0.17 -4.90
N PHE A 120 20.36 1.25 -4.46
CA PHE A 120 20.94 2.26 -5.34
C PHE A 120 22.23 1.75 -6.01
N ILE A 121 22.32 1.93 -7.32
CA ILE A 121 23.54 1.73 -8.10
C ILE A 121 24.22 3.08 -8.32
N SER A 122 25.40 3.27 -7.73
CA SER A 122 26.15 4.52 -7.84
C SER A 122 26.91 4.66 -9.16
N ASN A 123 27.16 3.54 -9.85
CA ASN A 123 27.82 3.52 -11.15
C ASN A 123 26.79 3.61 -12.29
N ALA A 124 26.62 4.83 -12.82
CA ALA A 124 25.67 5.10 -13.89
C ALA A 124 25.92 4.28 -15.17
N SER A 125 27.18 3.93 -15.48
CA SER A 125 27.52 3.11 -16.65
C SER A 125 27.15 1.63 -16.46
N LEU A 126 27.25 1.11 -15.24
CA LEU A 126 26.73 -0.21 -14.90
C LEU A 126 25.20 -0.22 -15.01
N PHE A 127 24.53 0.77 -14.41
CA PHE A 127 23.08 0.85 -14.44
C PHE A 127 22.52 0.98 -15.87
N ARG A 128 23.15 1.80 -16.72
CA ARG A 128 22.74 1.93 -18.12
C ARG A 128 22.78 0.60 -18.87
N ARG A 129 23.88 -0.17 -18.71
CA ARG A 129 24.00 -1.50 -19.32
C ARG A 129 22.94 -2.47 -18.80
N LEU A 130 22.66 -2.44 -17.49
CA LEU A 130 21.58 -3.24 -16.91
C LEU A 130 20.22 -2.90 -17.55
N ALA A 131 19.90 -1.62 -17.70
CA ALA A 131 18.63 -1.17 -18.29
C ALA A 131 18.52 -1.52 -19.79
N GLU A 132 19.59 -1.36 -20.55
CA GLU A 132 19.66 -1.75 -21.97
C GLU A 132 19.44 -3.26 -22.15
N GLU A 133 20.09 -4.10 -21.34
CA GLU A 133 19.92 -5.56 -21.40
C GLU A 133 18.57 -6.03 -20.85
N ALA A 134 18.02 -5.34 -19.83
CA ALA A 134 16.70 -5.65 -19.28
C ALA A 134 15.61 -5.61 -20.35
N ALA A 135 15.63 -4.62 -21.24
CA ALA A 135 14.68 -4.49 -22.33
C ALA A 135 14.77 -5.63 -23.37
N LEU A 136 15.88 -6.38 -23.40
CA LEU A 136 16.13 -7.49 -24.32
C LEU A 136 15.79 -8.86 -23.71
N VAL A 137 15.48 -8.93 -22.41
CA VAL A 137 15.06 -10.17 -21.75
C VAL A 137 13.67 -10.59 -22.26
N PRO A 138 13.49 -11.84 -22.73
CA PRO A 138 12.17 -12.31 -23.14
C PRO A 138 11.14 -12.19 -22.01
N GLY A 139 10.00 -11.57 -22.31
CA GLY A 139 8.95 -11.32 -21.30
C GLY A 139 9.18 -10.08 -20.44
N ALA A 140 10.24 -9.30 -20.71
CA ALA A 140 10.42 -7.98 -20.11
C ALA A 140 9.19 -7.11 -20.37
N ARG A 141 8.71 -6.45 -19.32
CA ARG A 141 7.57 -5.56 -19.37
C ARG A 141 7.85 -4.32 -18.55
N TRP A 142 7.19 -3.23 -18.88
CA TRP A 142 7.27 -2.02 -18.08
C TRP A 142 5.93 -1.74 -17.39
N SER A 143 6.00 -1.04 -16.26
CA SER A 143 4.84 -0.50 -15.56
C SER A 143 5.14 0.88 -14.98
N LEU A 144 4.08 1.63 -14.67
CA LEU A 144 4.21 2.83 -13.86
C LEU A 144 4.70 2.44 -12.46
N GLY A 145 5.83 3.00 -12.06
CA GLY A 145 6.49 2.73 -10.79
C GLY A 145 6.41 3.88 -9.79
N GLY A 146 6.88 3.57 -8.58
CA GLY A 146 6.93 4.47 -7.45
C GLY A 146 5.65 4.42 -6.60
N ASN A 147 5.83 4.50 -5.28
CA ASN A 147 4.71 4.39 -4.33
C ASN A 147 3.64 5.45 -4.62
N ALA A 148 4.05 6.72 -4.81
CA ALA A 148 3.10 7.82 -4.94
C ALA A 148 2.24 7.73 -6.22
N PRO A 149 2.78 7.50 -7.44
CA PRO A 149 1.96 7.35 -8.63
C PRO A 149 1.05 6.12 -8.60
N VAL A 150 1.52 5.02 -8.01
CA VAL A 150 0.72 3.79 -7.85
C VAL A 150 -0.47 4.05 -6.91
N MET A 151 -0.23 4.66 -5.75
CA MET A 151 -1.29 5.06 -4.83
C MET A 151 -2.24 6.09 -5.48
N ALA A 152 -1.71 7.03 -6.26
CA ALA A 152 -2.50 8.05 -6.95
C ALA A 152 -3.54 7.42 -7.89
N ASN A 153 -3.08 6.52 -8.76
CA ASN A 153 -3.94 5.83 -9.71
C ASN A 153 -4.95 4.93 -9.00
N ARG A 154 -4.55 4.27 -7.90
CA ARG A 154 -5.49 3.50 -7.08
C ARG A 154 -6.57 4.40 -6.51
N MET A 155 -6.21 5.47 -5.80
CA MET A 155 -7.17 6.39 -5.19
C MET A 155 -8.11 7.01 -6.22
N ALA A 156 -7.59 7.43 -7.38
CA ALA A 156 -8.40 7.92 -8.49
C ALA A 156 -9.42 6.88 -8.98
N SER A 157 -8.99 5.61 -9.13
CA SER A 157 -9.89 4.52 -9.53
C SER A 157 -10.99 4.21 -8.52
N GLU A 158 -10.79 4.58 -7.25
CA GLU A 158 -11.77 4.44 -6.17
C GLU A 158 -12.63 5.71 -5.97
N GLY A 159 -12.45 6.73 -6.83
CA GLY A 159 -13.31 7.92 -6.89
C GLY A 159 -12.74 9.19 -6.24
N CYS A 160 -11.46 9.21 -5.86
CA CYS A 160 -10.79 10.40 -5.34
C CYS A 160 -10.37 11.37 -6.46
N ASP A 161 -10.38 12.66 -6.14
CA ASP A 161 -9.57 13.63 -6.89
C ASP A 161 -8.16 13.63 -6.30
N VAL A 162 -7.14 13.60 -7.15
CA VAL A 162 -5.77 13.34 -6.68
C VAL A 162 -4.82 14.42 -7.19
N LEU A 163 -3.95 14.90 -6.30
CA LEU A 163 -2.82 15.76 -6.62
C LEU A 163 -1.53 14.98 -6.34
N LEU A 164 -0.73 14.69 -7.37
CA LEU A 164 0.49 13.89 -7.25
C LEU A 164 1.74 14.78 -7.31
N GLY A 165 2.63 14.63 -6.33
CA GLY A 165 3.94 15.26 -6.31
C GLY A 165 4.98 14.47 -7.10
N ALA A 166 4.91 14.42 -8.43
CA ALA A 166 5.90 13.70 -9.25
C ALA A 166 6.38 14.52 -10.44
N ARG A 167 7.54 14.14 -10.99
CA ARG A 167 8.00 14.56 -12.32
C ARG A 167 7.96 13.34 -13.22
N LEU A 168 7.04 13.31 -14.19
CA LEU A 168 6.83 12.16 -15.06
C LEU A 168 7.03 12.59 -16.52
N PRO A 169 7.61 11.74 -17.38
CA PRO A 169 7.62 11.99 -18.80
C PRO A 169 6.21 11.88 -19.39
N HIS A 170 6.04 12.45 -20.58
CA HIS A 170 4.75 12.44 -21.28
C HIS A 170 4.17 11.03 -21.47
N SER A 171 5.01 10.03 -21.69
CA SER A 171 4.60 8.62 -21.79
C SER A 171 3.92 8.11 -20.52
N LEU A 172 4.46 8.42 -19.34
CA LEU A 172 3.88 8.01 -18.06
C LEU A 172 2.65 8.84 -17.67
N LEU A 173 2.61 10.12 -18.04
CA LEU A 173 1.43 10.97 -17.84
C LEU A 173 0.20 10.42 -18.57
N GLN A 174 0.36 9.80 -19.73
CA GLN A 174 -0.74 9.19 -20.49
C GLN A 174 -1.34 7.93 -19.82
N VAL A 175 -0.58 7.28 -18.93
CA VAL A 175 -1.04 6.09 -18.18
C VAL A 175 -1.78 6.51 -16.90
N MET A 176 -1.59 7.75 -16.44
CA MET A 176 -2.29 8.27 -15.27
C MET A 176 -3.79 8.39 -15.52
N ARG A 177 -4.58 8.14 -14.48
CA ARG A 177 -6.03 8.37 -14.52
C ARG A 177 -6.31 9.87 -14.73
N PRO A 178 -7.38 10.24 -15.48
CA PRO A 178 -7.73 11.65 -15.71
C PRO A 178 -7.95 12.48 -14.44
N GLU A 179 -8.33 11.84 -13.34
CA GLU A 179 -8.54 12.47 -12.03
C GLU A 179 -7.23 12.78 -11.28
N VAL A 180 -6.09 12.33 -11.79
CA VAL A 180 -4.77 12.61 -11.20
C VAL A 180 -4.14 13.83 -11.86
N ARG A 181 -4.01 14.90 -11.09
CA ARG A 181 -3.28 16.10 -11.46
C ARG A 181 -1.85 16.03 -10.94
N VAL A 182 -0.86 16.22 -11.80
CA VAL A 182 0.57 16.14 -11.44
C VAL A 182 1.11 17.56 -11.27
N ALA A 183 1.73 17.86 -10.12
CA ALA A 183 2.23 19.20 -9.78
C ALA A 183 3.63 19.50 -10.35
N GLY A 184 4.43 18.49 -10.68
CA GLY A 184 5.79 18.67 -11.19
C GLY A 184 5.84 18.88 -12.71
N GLN A 185 6.84 19.63 -13.16
CA GLN A 185 7.11 19.78 -14.59
C GLN A 185 7.51 18.43 -15.20
N PRO A 186 6.99 18.09 -16.40
CA PRO A 186 7.39 16.88 -17.10
C PRO A 186 8.91 16.81 -17.30
N VAL A 187 9.42 15.59 -17.36
CA VAL A 187 10.82 15.28 -17.69
C VAL A 187 10.88 14.62 -19.06
N GLU A 188 12.04 14.65 -19.70
CA GLU A 188 12.25 13.94 -20.97
C GLU A 188 12.39 12.43 -20.71
N GLU A 189 13.24 12.07 -19.76
CA GLU A 189 13.49 10.70 -19.34
C GLU A 189 12.98 10.47 -17.91
N ALA A 190 12.35 9.31 -17.67
CA ALA A 190 11.99 8.90 -16.32
C ALA A 190 13.22 8.34 -15.59
N ASP A 191 13.27 8.60 -14.29
CA ASP A 191 14.02 7.72 -13.37
C ASP A 191 13.51 6.28 -13.59
N THR A 192 14.44 5.33 -13.76
CA THR A 192 14.14 3.94 -14.16
C THR A 192 14.53 2.99 -13.04
N HIS A 193 13.65 2.04 -12.74
CA HIS A 193 13.88 0.98 -11.78
C HIS A 193 13.88 -0.35 -12.51
N LEU A 194 14.80 -1.24 -12.13
CA LEU A 194 14.83 -2.61 -12.64
C LEU A 194 14.35 -3.54 -11.54
N ILE A 195 13.22 -4.19 -11.78
CA ILE A 195 12.56 -5.15 -10.90
C ILE A 195 12.95 -6.55 -11.36
N LEU A 196 13.97 -7.12 -10.72
CA LEU A 196 14.47 -8.47 -11.00
C LEU A 196 13.60 -9.48 -10.26
N GLU A 197 12.52 -9.95 -10.89
CA GLU A 197 11.62 -10.98 -10.35
C GLU A 197 12.24 -12.37 -10.51
N TYR A 198 11.96 -13.26 -9.55
CA TYR A 198 12.36 -14.66 -9.61
C TYR A 198 11.32 -15.54 -8.92
N PRO A 199 10.99 -16.72 -9.48
CA PRO A 199 10.00 -17.62 -8.90
C PRO A 199 10.55 -18.43 -7.71
N THR A 200 9.64 -19.08 -6.98
CA THR A 200 10.01 -20.09 -5.96
C THR A 200 10.81 -21.21 -6.61
N GLY A 201 11.92 -21.61 -5.99
CA GLY A 201 12.77 -22.68 -6.50
C GLY A 201 13.72 -22.27 -7.63
N ALA A 202 13.71 -21.00 -8.06
CA ALA A 202 14.69 -20.48 -8.99
C ALA A 202 16.12 -20.72 -8.48
N ARG A 203 17.04 -21.02 -9.39
CA ARG A 203 18.44 -21.31 -9.09
C ARG A 203 19.34 -20.29 -9.74
N TRP A 204 20.38 -19.86 -9.02
CA TRP A 204 21.45 -19.05 -9.56
C TRP A 204 22.76 -19.49 -8.90
N GLY A 205 23.59 -20.21 -9.67
CA GLY A 205 24.72 -20.97 -9.12
C GLY A 205 24.29 -21.96 -8.03
N ASN A 206 24.86 -21.81 -6.83
CA ASN A 206 24.57 -22.63 -5.66
C ASN A 206 23.39 -22.13 -4.82
N TYR A 207 22.82 -20.96 -5.15
CA TYR A 207 21.69 -20.40 -4.41
C TYR A 207 20.37 -20.89 -4.99
N THR A 208 19.38 -21.09 -4.12
CA THR A 208 18.01 -21.46 -4.51
C THR A 208 17.02 -20.61 -3.74
N SER A 209 16.12 -19.95 -4.45
CA SER A 209 15.12 -19.08 -3.82
C SER A 209 14.04 -19.90 -3.11
N LYS A 210 13.78 -19.58 -1.84
CA LYS A 210 12.75 -20.23 -1.02
C LYS A 210 11.32 -19.77 -1.36
N ARG A 211 11.15 -18.61 -2.00
CA ARG A 211 9.84 -18.09 -2.43
C ARG A 211 9.98 -17.13 -3.61
N ALA A 212 8.92 -16.98 -4.39
CA ALA A 212 8.85 -15.96 -5.42
C ALA A 212 8.96 -14.56 -4.79
N ASN A 213 9.87 -13.73 -5.31
CA ASN A 213 10.03 -12.34 -4.89
C ASN A 213 10.78 -11.53 -5.95
N ARG A 214 11.14 -10.29 -5.62
CA ARG A 214 11.91 -9.37 -6.47
C ARG A 214 13.09 -8.75 -5.74
N PHE A 215 14.13 -8.45 -6.51
CA PHE A 215 15.24 -7.57 -6.12
C PHE A 215 15.20 -6.32 -7.01
N ILE A 216 15.18 -5.13 -6.41
CA ILE A 216 15.05 -3.87 -7.14
C ILE A 216 16.39 -3.15 -7.16
N VAL A 217 16.78 -2.66 -8.34
CA VAL A 217 17.91 -1.73 -8.47
C VAL A 217 17.51 -0.48 -9.22
N HIS A 218 18.05 0.65 -8.83
CA HIS A 218 17.77 1.94 -9.45
C HIS A 218 19.01 2.84 -9.41
N SER A 219 19.04 3.87 -10.26
CA SER A 219 20.06 4.93 -10.23
C SER A 219 19.38 6.30 -10.30
N ASP A 220 18.38 6.47 -9.44
CA ASP A 220 17.51 7.65 -9.42
C ASP A 220 18.28 8.91 -9.05
N THR A 221 17.96 10.00 -9.74
CA THR A 221 18.56 11.31 -9.44
C THR A 221 17.52 12.33 -9.00
N HIS A 222 16.32 12.27 -9.56
CA HIS A 222 15.25 13.23 -9.31
C HIS A 222 14.40 12.81 -8.11
N ASN A 223 14.05 11.52 -8.03
CA ASN A 223 13.21 10.97 -6.97
C ASN A 223 13.88 11.06 -5.59
N ALA A 224 15.18 10.74 -5.49
CA ALA A 224 15.94 10.87 -4.25
C ALA A 224 15.90 12.32 -3.71
N ARG A 225 15.99 13.32 -4.59
CA ARG A 225 15.96 14.74 -4.22
C ARG A 225 14.55 15.30 -4.08
N LEU A 226 13.51 14.52 -4.34
CA LEU A 226 12.11 14.96 -4.26
C LEU A 226 11.85 16.23 -5.09
N GLU A 227 12.36 16.34 -6.31
CA GLU A 227 12.36 17.62 -7.05
C GLU A 227 10.97 18.22 -7.35
N SER A 228 9.91 17.42 -7.24
CA SER A 228 8.52 17.86 -7.35
C SER A 228 7.98 18.55 -6.08
N LEU A 229 8.71 18.54 -4.97
CA LEU A 229 8.23 18.95 -3.65
C LEU A 229 7.74 20.40 -3.60
N GLU A 230 8.51 21.33 -4.15
CA GLU A 230 8.19 22.75 -4.13
C GLU A 230 6.91 23.05 -4.92
N ALA A 231 6.79 22.48 -6.12
CA ALA A 231 5.61 22.65 -6.97
C ALA A 231 4.38 22.04 -6.30
N PHE A 232 4.51 20.81 -5.78
CA PHE A 232 3.49 20.14 -5.00
C PHE A 232 3.03 20.96 -3.79
N HIS A 233 3.97 21.47 -2.99
CA HIS A 233 3.68 22.27 -1.81
C HIS A 233 2.86 23.52 -2.16
N SER A 234 3.23 24.21 -3.25
CA SER A 234 2.54 25.43 -3.69
C SER A 234 1.06 25.20 -4.01
N GLU A 235 0.69 23.98 -4.40
CA GLU A 235 -0.66 23.63 -4.81
C GLU A 235 -1.53 23.06 -3.69
N LEU A 236 -0.92 22.61 -2.58
CA LEU A 236 -1.63 21.98 -1.46
C LEU A 236 -2.73 22.86 -0.89
N ALA A 237 -2.48 24.16 -0.72
CA ALA A 237 -3.44 25.09 -0.15
C ALA A 237 -4.69 25.24 -1.02
N ALA A 238 -4.51 25.38 -2.34
CA ALA A 238 -5.61 25.46 -3.29
C ALA A 238 -6.33 24.11 -3.44
N PHE A 239 -5.58 23.01 -3.34
CA PHE A 239 -6.14 21.67 -3.43
C PHE A 239 -6.95 21.28 -2.20
N GLN A 240 -6.67 21.83 -1.00
CA GLN A 240 -7.46 21.58 0.21
C GLN A 240 -7.63 20.07 0.51
N PRO A 241 -6.55 19.29 0.72
CA PRO A 241 -6.65 17.84 0.87
C PRO A 241 -7.44 17.43 2.12
N ALA A 242 -8.16 16.31 2.04
CA ALA A 242 -8.73 15.66 3.22
C ALA A 242 -7.74 14.63 3.83
N LEU A 243 -6.84 14.08 3.00
CA LEU A 243 -5.80 13.13 3.39
C LEU A 243 -4.52 13.39 2.60
N LEU A 244 -3.44 13.86 3.21
CA LEU A 244 -2.10 13.80 2.60
C LEU A 244 -1.50 12.41 2.82
N VAL A 245 -0.98 11.79 1.76
CA VAL A 245 -0.19 10.57 1.84
C VAL A 245 1.27 10.90 1.50
N VAL A 246 2.19 10.49 2.36
CA VAL A 246 3.64 10.67 2.17
C VAL A 246 4.27 9.29 2.02
N GLY A 247 4.97 9.08 0.91
CA GLY A 247 5.69 7.84 0.58
C GLY A 247 6.76 8.15 -0.47
N GLY A 248 7.50 7.12 -0.91
CA GLY A 248 8.57 7.26 -1.91
C GLY A 248 9.91 7.75 -1.35
N LEU A 249 10.02 7.89 -0.03
CA LEU A 249 11.24 8.40 0.62
C LEU A 249 12.35 7.35 0.72
N GLN A 250 12.08 6.08 0.43
CA GLN A 250 13.12 5.04 0.33
C GLN A 250 14.10 5.28 -0.82
N MET A 251 13.74 6.16 -1.76
CA MET A 251 14.68 6.64 -2.79
C MET A 251 15.86 7.43 -2.21
N MET A 252 15.77 7.87 -0.95
CA MET A 252 16.83 8.55 -0.22
C MET A 252 17.80 7.58 0.47
N ASP A 253 17.49 6.27 0.46
CA ASP A 253 18.23 5.21 1.15
C ASP A 253 19.60 5.01 0.50
N ASN A 254 20.67 5.16 1.29
CA ASN A 254 22.07 5.13 0.85
C ASN A 254 22.41 6.03 -0.36
N PHE A 255 21.56 7.01 -0.66
CA PHE A 255 21.82 7.99 -1.72
C PHE A 255 22.90 8.98 -1.27
N PRO A 256 23.90 9.30 -2.13
CA PRO A 256 25.06 10.12 -1.74
C PRO A 256 24.71 11.62 -1.68
N PHE A 257 23.93 12.02 -0.68
CA PHE A 257 23.62 13.42 -0.43
C PHE A 257 24.85 14.21 0.03
N PRO A 258 25.01 15.47 -0.42
CA PRO A 258 25.85 16.42 0.28
C PRO A 258 25.46 16.55 1.76
N PRO A 259 26.42 16.80 2.67
CA PRO A 259 26.13 16.93 4.10
C PRO A 259 24.98 17.91 4.38
N GLY A 260 23.99 17.45 5.14
CA GLY A 260 22.81 18.24 5.55
C GLY A 260 21.71 18.40 4.50
N GLU A 261 21.94 18.01 3.24
CA GLU A 261 20.91 18.13 2.18
C GLU A 261 19.70 17.22 2.44
N ARG A 262 19.95 15.97 2.85
CA ARG A 262 18.90 14.97 3.12
C ARG A 262 17.90 15.48 4.17
N VAL A 263 18.40 15.89 5.33
CA VAL A 263 17.60 16.45 6.43
C VAL A 263 16.87 17.73 5.99
N ARG A 264 17.49 18.59 5.17
CA ARG A 264 16.83 19.78 4.62
C ARG A 264 15.62 19.40 3.75
N ARG A 265 15.73 18.38 2.90
CA ARG A 265 14.60 17.87 2.11
C ARG A 265 13.50 17.30 3.01
N LEU A 266 13.85 16.50 4.02
CA LEU A 266 12.87 15.96 4.99
C LEU A 266 12.12 17.07 5.73
N ARG A 267 12.81 18.15 6.15
CA ARG A 267 12.14 19.30 6.78
C ARG A 267 11.18 20.03 5.85
N ALA A 268 11.45 20.06 4.55
CA ALA A 268 10.53 20.62 3.56
C ALA A 268 9.29 19.72 3.36
N VAL A 269 9.45 18.39 3.41
CA VAL A 269 8.32 17.44 3.47
C VAL A 269 7.49 17.68 4.73
N ARG A 270 8.14 17.82 5.90
CA ARG A 270 7.47 18.15 7.17
C ARG A 270 6.64 19.42 7.06
N ALA A 271 7.16 20.47 6.40
CA ALA A 271 6.42 21.70 6.19
C ALA A 271 5.13 21.47 5.39
N SER A 272 5.18 20.63 4.35
CA SER A 272 3.99 20.22 3.58
C SER A 272 2.99 19.43 4.43
N MET A 273 3.45 18.51 5.28
CA MET A 273 2.59 17.76 6.19
C MET A 273 1.88 18.68 7.20
N LEU A 274 2.60 19.64 7.78
CA LEU A 274 2.04 20.61 8.72
C LEU A 274 1.07 21.60 8.04
N ALA A 275 1.38 22.00 6.80
CA ALA A 275 0.49 22.84 6.00
C ALA A 275 -0.83 22.11 5.68
N ALA A 276 -0.75 20.84 5.27
CA ALA A 276 -1.94 20.02 5.03
C ALA A 276 -2.77 19.87 6.31
N ARG A 277 -2.14 19.56 7.44
CA ARG A 277 -2.85 19.44 8.74
C ARG A 277 -3.54 20.72 9.18
N SER A 278 -3.01 21.88 8.83
CA SER A 278 -3.64 23.17 9.14
C SER A 278 -4.81 23.52 8.21
N SER A 279 -5.07 22.73 7.17
CA SER A 279 -6.17 22.98 6.25
C SER A 279 -7.51 22.47 6.82
N SER A 280 -8.52 23.33 6.86
CA SER A 280 -9.88 23.04 7.37
C SER A 280 -10.74 22.22 6.38
N ALA A 281 -10.10 21.36 5.59
CA ALA A 281 -10.68 20.69 4.43
C ALA A 281 -10.86 19.17 4.60
N GLY A 282 -10.67 18.67 5.82
CA GLY A 282 -10.94 17.29 6.19
C GLY A 282 -12.40 16.90 5.98
N ALA A 283 -12.66 15.60 5.96
CA ALA A 283 -13.93 14.99 5.57
C ALA A 283 -15.17 15.52 6.32
N ASP A 284 -14.99 16.02 7.55
CA ASP A 284 -16.05 16.57 8.40
C ASP A 284 -15.85 18.08 8.70
N GLY A 285 -15.07 18.80 7.85
CA GLY A 285 -14.69 20.20 8.07
C GLY A 285 -13.56 20.40 9.09
N GLY A 286 -12.92 19.30 9.51
CA GLY A 286 -11.74 19.30 10.38
C GLY A 286 -10.41 19.37 9.63
N ASP A 287 -9.32 19.19 10.34
CA ASP A 287 -7.97 19.16 9.78
C ASP A 287 -7.76 17.97 8.82
N ALA A 288 -6.96 18.14 7.77
CA ALA A 288 -6.55 17.02 6.90
C ALA A 288 -5.77 15.95 7.69
N LEU A 289 -5.94 14.68 7.32
CA LEU A 289 -5.15 13.54 7.84
C LEU A 289 -3.81 13.41 7.12
N VAL A 290 -2.79 12.89 7.81
CA VAL A 290 -1.49 12.57 7.20
C VAL A 290 -1.18 11.09 7.41
N HIS A 291 -1.07 10.37 6.30
CA HIS A 291 -0.62 8.98 6.27
C HIS A 291 0.82 8.91 5.77
N PHE A 292 1.67 8.16 6.46
CA PHE A 292 3.02 7.84 6.03
C PHE A 292 3.09 6.37 5.60
N GLU A 293 3.30 6.12 4.31
CA GLU A 293 3.55 4.78 3.78
C GLU A 293 5.05 4.49 3.90
N MET A 294 5.41 3.53 4.74
CA MET A 294 6.77 3.02 4.85
C MET A 294 7.10 2.11 3.66
N ALA A 295 8.39 1.98 3.38
CA ALA A 295 8.92 1.10 2.37
C ALA A 295 10.26 0.52 2.85
N SER A 296 11.00 -0.15 1.97
CA SER A 296 12.28 -0.78 2.30
C SER A 296 13.35 0.25 2.68
N PHE A 297 13.63 0.40 3.97
CA PHE A 297 14.75 1.19 4.48
C PHE A 297 15.84 0.26 5.05
N SER A 298 17.06 0.41 4.56
CA SER A 298 18.26 -0.29 5.00
C SER A 298 19.26 0.60 5.73
N ASP A 299 19.27 1.92 5.44
CA ASP A 299 20.02 2.92 6.20
C ASP A 299 19.30 3.30 7.50
N SER A 300 19.89 2.91 8.63
CA SER A 300 19.38 3.24 9.97
C SER A 300 19.39 4.74 10.26
N SER A 301 20.32 5.49 9.66
CA SER A 301 20.39 6.95 9.83
C SER A 301 19.23 7.64 9.12
N LEU A 302 18.87 7.20 7.91
CA LEU A 302 17.67 7.68 7.23
C LEU A 302 16.41 7.34 8.01
N LEU A 303 16.27 6.10 8.51
CA LEU A 303 15.10 5.70 9.26
C LEU A 303 14.93 6.52 10.56
N ALA A 304 16.04 6.86 11.23
CA ALA A 304 16.06 7.76 12.38
C ALA A 304 15.64 9.19 11.99
N GLU A 305 16.19 9.74 10.91
CA GLU A 305 15.80 11.07 10.40
C GLU A 305 14.31 11.12 10.01
N LEU A 306 13.76 10.08 9.38
CA LEU A 306 12.34 9.98 9.05
C LEU A 306 11.47 9.97 10.30
N LEU A 307 11.88 9.20 11.33
CA LEU A 307 11.18 9.15 12.60
C LEU A 307 11.10 10.54 13.23
N ASP A 308 12.24 11.22 13.34
CA ASP A 308 12.36 12.50 14.05
C ASP A 308 11.77 13.68 13.27
N GLU A 309 11.97 13.72 11.95
CA GLU A 309 11.53 14.85 11.13
C GLU A 309 10.08 14.69 10.64
N LEU A 310 9.55 13.48 10.44
CA LEU A 310 8.25 13.27 9.79
C LEU A 310 7.23 12.54 10.68
N LEU A 311 7.56 11.34 11.15
CA LEU A 311 6.59 10.48 11.84
C LEU A 311 6.17 11.08 13.17
N LEU A 312 7.14 11.46 14.02
CA LEU A 312 6.83 12.05 15.33
C LEU A 312 6.08 13.39 15.20
N PRO A 313 6.51 14.36 14.37
CA PRO A 313 5.88 15.67 14.37
C PRO A 313 4.51 15.70 13.68
N ALA A 314 4.31 14.86 12.65
CA ALA A 314 3.27 15.13 11.67
C ALA A 314 2.36 13.96 11.28
N ALA A 315 2.75 12.69 11.50
CA ALA A 315 1.96 11.54 11.03
C ALA A 315 0.77 11.16 11.94
N ASP A 316 -0.39 10.92 11.32
CA ASP A 316 -1.62 10.40 11.97
C ASP A 316 -1.83 8.92 11.73
N SER A 317 -1.32 8.43 10.61
CA SER A 317 -1.36 7.03 10.21
C SER A 317 -0.01 6.57 9.70
N LEU A 318 0.33 5.31 9.96
CA LEU A 318 1.42 4.60 9.28
C LEU A 318 0.85 3.42 8.47
N GLY A 319 1.46 3.13 7.32
CA GLY A 319 1.26 1.93 6.50
C GLY A 319 2.59 1.22 6.28
N MET A 320 2.64 -0.11 6.38
CA MET A 320 3.89 -0.88 6.27
C MET A 320 3.64 -2.39 6.09
N ASN A 321 4.65 -3.16 5.68
CA ASN A 321 4.60 -4.62 5.62
C ASN A 321 5.27 -5.31 6.82
N GLU A 322 5.38 -6.64 6.76
CA GLU A 322 6.02 -7.48 7.79
C GLU A 322 7.54 -7.31 7.98
N GLN A 323 8.23 -6.65 7.04
CA GLN A 323 9.65 -6.31 7.09
C GLN A 323 9.88 -4.94 7.70
N GLU A 324 9.07 -3.94 7.35
CA GLU A 324 9.23 -2.59 7.90
C GLU A 324 8.77 -2.48 9.36
N LEU A 325 7.73 -3.21 9.75
CA LEU A 325 7.23 -3.22 11.14
C LEU A 325 8.31 -3.56 12.19
N PRO A 326 9.05 -4.68 12.07
CA PRO A 326 10.12 -5.00 13.00
C PRO A 326 11.29 -4.01 12.92
N ASN A 327 11.54 -3.37 11.77
CA ASN A 327 12.58 -2.35 11.63
C ASN A 327 12.25 -1.07 12.40
N LEU A 328 11.03 -0.56 12.25
CA LEU A 328 10.56 0.58 13.01
C LEU A 328 10.53 0.27 14.51
N ARG A 329 10.06 -0.93 14.89
CA ARG A 329 10.11 -1.39 16.29
C ARG A 329 11.53 -1.41 16.83
N GLY A 330 12.48 -1.99 16.08
CA GLY A 330 13.89 -2.06 16.45
C GLY A 330 14.46 -0.67 16.73
N LEU A 331 14.26 0.26 15.80
CA LEU A 331 14.68 1.65 15.96
C LEU A 331 14.05 2.32 17.20
N LEU A 332 12.76 2.09 17.43
CA LEU A 332 12.04 2.63 18.60
C LEU A 332 12.57 2.06 19.93
N ALA A 333 13.12 0.85 19.91
CA ALA A 333 13.75 0.19 21.04
C ALA A 333 15.28 0.46 21.14
N GLY A 334 15.88 1.18 20.19
CA GLY A 334 17.32 1.45 20.15
C GLY A 334 18.17 0.29 19.61
N GLY A 335 17.57 -0.66 18.87
CA GLY A 335 18.25 -1.75 18.19
C GLY A 335 18.49 -1.50 16.70
N ASP A 336 19.09 -2.49 16.03
CA ASP A 336 19.46 -2.44 14.61
C ASP A 336 18.30 -2.74 13.64
N VAL A 337 18.47 -2.32 12.39
CA VAL A 337 17.55 -2.61 11.27
C VAL A 337 17.74 -4.06 10.80
N THR A 338 16.63 -4.79 10.64
CA THR A 338 16.62 -6.16 10.13
C THR A 338 16.47 -6.16 8.60
N LEU A 339 17.45 -6.76 7.90
CA LEU A 339 17.45 -6.80 6.43
C LEU A 339 16.59 -7.94 5.85
N VAL A 340 16.31 -8.98 6.64
CA VAL A 340 15.52 -10.14 6.23
C VAL A 340 14.55 -10.51 7.35
N ALA A 341 13.25 -10.33 7.11
CA ALA A 341 12.20 -10.75 8.03
C ALA A 341 11.54 -12.05 7.57
N ASP A 342 10.79 -12.68 8.48
CA ASP A 342 9.94 -13.83 8.16
C ASP A 342 8.87 -13.42 7.15
N ALA A 343 8.79 -14.17 6.06
CA ALA A 343 7.83 -14.00 4.98
C ALA A 343 6.38 -14.33 5.37
N ASN A 344 6.19 -15.16 6.39
CA ASN A 344 4.88 -15.63 6.83
C ASN A 344 4.78 -15.50 8.36
N PRO A 345 4.85 -14.27 8.90
CA PRO A 345 4.84 -14.07 10.34
C PRO A 345 3.50 -14.52 10.92
N ARG A 346 3.53 -15.10 12.12
CA ARG A 346 2.32 -15.43 12.87
C ARG A 346 1.53 -14.15 13.16
N VAL A 347 0.21 -14.19 12.99
CA VAL A 347 -0.69 -13.05 13.24
C VAL A 347 -0.47 -12.46 14.63
N ALA A 348 -0.38 -13.31 15.67
CA ALA A 348 -0.08 -12.91 17.04
C ALA A 348 1.20 -12.06 17.18
N ALA A 349 2.26 -12.44 16.46
CA ALA A 349 3.53 -11.73 16.51
C ALA A 349 3.43 -10.35 15.85
N VAL A 350 2.72 -10.24 14.73
CA VAL A 350 2.48 -8.96 14.06
C VAL A 350 1.62 -8.05 14.93
N LEU A 351 0.56 -8.57 15.53
CA LEU A 351 -0.32 -7.78 16.42
C LEU A 351 0.42 -7.26 17.66
N ASP A 352 1.28 -8.08 18.28
CA ASP A 352 2.14 -7.62 19.39
C ASP A 352 3.07 -6.47 18.94
N GLN A 353 3.72 -6.62 17.79
CA GLN A 353 4.60 -5.59 17.23
C GLN A 353 3.86 -4.29 16.90
N MET A 354 2.64 -4.41 16.36
CA MET A 354 1.79 -3.26 16.10
C MET A 354 1.50 -2.47 17.37
N ARG A 355 1.19 -3.15 18.49
CA ARG A 355 0.96 -2.51 19.79
C ARG A 355 2.22 -1.83 20.32
N GLU A 356 3.37 -2.50 20.24
CA GLU A 356 4.67 -1.96 20.65
C GLU A 356 5.02 -0.68 19.89
N VAL A 357 4.91 -0.70 18.56
CA VAL A 357 5.16 0.48 17.70
C VAL A 357 4.16 1.59 17.99
N TYR A 358 2.87 1.27 18.04
CA TYR A 358 1.81 2.24 18.31
C TYR A 358 2.01 2.95 19.66
N GLY A 359 2.28 2.19 20.72
CA GLY A 359 2.57 2.71 22.06
C GLY A 359 3.84 3.56 22.10
N ALA A 360 4.95 3.07 21.52
CA ALA A 360 6.24 3.75 21.55
C ALA A 360 6.23 5.08 20.78
N VAL A 361 5.64 5.11 19.58
CA VAL A 361 5.48 6.36 18.79
C VAL A 361 4.67 7.37 19.57
N ARG A 362 3.51 6.97 20.11
CA ARG A 362 2.64 7.89 20.86
C ARG A 362 3.28 8.37 22.16
N ALA A 363 4.03 7.51 22.86
CA ALA A 363 4.78 7.90 24.05
C ALA A 363 5.84 8.96 23.72
N ARG A 364 6.59 8.80 22.61
CA ARG A 364 7.54 9.81 22.13
C ARG A 364 6.84 11.11 21.72
N GLN A 365 5.74 11.03 20.97
CA GLN A 365 4.93 12.21 20.58
C GLN A 365 4.41 12.98 21.81
N ARG A 366 3.89 12.28 22.83
CA ARG A 366 3.47 12.89 24.10
C ARG A 366 4.62 13.59 24.83
N ARG A 367 5.78 12.94 24.93
CA ARG A 367 6.99 13.53 25.55
C ARG A 367 7.48 14.77 24.80
N ALA A 368 7.35 14.78 23.48
CA ALA A 368 7.68 15.92 22.63
C ALA A 368 6.59 17.01 22.61
N GLY A 369 5.49 16.87 23.36
CA GLY A 369 4.41 17.86 23.41
C GLY A 369 3.57 17.94 22.13
N ILE A 370 3.61 16.91 21.28
CA ILE A 370 2.83 16.87 20.03
C ILE A 370 1.34 16.70 20.37
N GLY A 371 0.52 17.68 20.00
CA GLY A 371 -0.91 17.72 20.35
C GLY A 371 -1.78 16.71 19.58
N ARG A 372 -1.36 16.31 18.38
CA ARG A 372 -2.09 15.35 17.52
C ARG A 372 -1.24 14.10 17.32
N LEU A 373 -1.69 13.03 17.97
CA LEU A 373 -0.95 11.77 18.06
C LEU A 373 -1.33 10.80 16.94
N LEU A 374 -0.50 9.78 16.74
CA LEU A 374 -0.80 8.64 15.89
C LEU A 374 -2.14 7.99 16.29
N THR A 375 -3.02 7.77 15.32
CA THR A 375 -4.36 7.20 15.52
C THR A 375 -4.67 6.01 14.62
N ARG A 376 -3.81 5.71 13.65
CA ARG A 376 -3.99 4.56 12.76
C ARG A 376 -2.67 3.86 12.44
N LEU A 377 -2.72 2.54 12.36
CA LEU A 377 -1.61 1.71 11.87
C LEU A 377 -2.20 0.62 10.97
N HIS A 378 -1.67 0.46 9.77
CA HIS A 378 -2.06 -0.60 8.84
C HIS A 378 -0.82 -1.42 8.50
N VAL A 379 -0.84 -2.70 8.87
CA VAL A 379 0.17 -3.67 8.46
C VAL A 379 -0.43 -4.59 7.41
N HIS A 380 0.18 -4.59 6.23
CA HIS A 380 -0.20 -5.47 5.12
C HIS A 380 0.79 -6.62 5.02
N THR A 381 0.29 -7.86 4.98
CA THR A 381 1.13 -9.05 4.82
C THR A 381 0.60 -9.88 3.65
N LEU A 382 1.37 -10.90 3.24
CA LEU A 382 0.90 -11.87 2.25
C LEU A 382 -0.39 -12.58 2.70
N ALA A 383 -0.47 -13.00 3.96
CA ALA A 383 -1.54 -13.88 4.45
C ALA A 383 -2.76 -13.13 5.00
N PHE A 384 -2.59 -11.91 5.51
CA PHE A 384 -3.64 -11.12 6.14
C PHE A 384 -3.35 -9.63 6.14
N GLN A 385 -4.39 -8.84 6.34
CA GLN A 385 -4.34 -7.41 6.56
C GLN A 385 -4.72 -7.13 8.02
N ALA A 386 -3.98 -6.25 8.69
CA ALA A 386 -4.29 -5.81 10.05
C ALA A 386 -4.37 -4.28 10.11
N ILE A 387 -5.50 -3.75 10.55
CA ILE A 387 -5.73 -2.31 10.74
C ILE A 387 -6.06 -2.04 12.20
N MET A 388 -5.28 -1.15 12.82
CA MET A 388 -5.51 -0.61 14.14
C MET A 388 -5.97 0.84 14.02
N THR A 389 -7.08 1.19 14.64
CA THR A 389 -7.62 2.56 14.64
C THR A 389 -8.05 2.99 16.03
N ALA A 390 -7.61 4.16 16.47
CA ALA A 390 -8.03 4.73 17.74
C ALA A 390 -9.55 5.00 17.73
N ARG A 391 -10.24 4.63 18.81
CA ARG A 391 -11.67 4.91 18.98
C ARG A 391 -11.90 6.42 19.00
N ASN A 392 -13.04 6.83 18.44
CA ASN A 392 -13.42 8.23 18.27
C ASN A 392 -12.36 9.07 17.54
N SER A 393 -11.58 8.44 16.66
CA SER A 393 -10.77 9.15 15.67
C SER A 393 -11.61 9.47 14.43
N THR A 394 -11.05 10.24 13.51
CA THR A 394 -11.66 10.57 12.23
C THR A 394 -11.67 9.41 11.24
N TRP A 395 -10.91 8.34 11.51
CA TRP A 395 -10.85 7.16 10.65
C TRP A 395 -12.15 6.36 10.73
N LYS A 396 -12.83 6.21 9.59
CA LYS A 396 -14.11 5.51 9.48
C LYS A 396 -13.92 4.04 9.07
N SER A 397 -14.99 3.24 9.19
CA SER A 397 -15.17 1.94 8.51
C SER A 397 -14.00 0.94 8.58
N GLY A 398 -13.36 0.75 9.75
CA GLY A 398 -12.17 -0.11 9.91
C GLY A 398 -12.33 -1.52 9.34
N MET A 399 -13.47 -2.18 9.60
CA MET A 399 -13.78 -3.51 9.07
C MET A 399 -13.81 -3.53 7.53
N SER A 400 -14.46 -2.55 6.91
CA SER A 400 -14.59 -2.48 5.45
C SER A 400 -13.24 -2.17 4.80
N ALA A 401 -12.45 -1.29 5.43
CA ALA A 401 -11.10 -0.98 4.99
C ALA A 401 -10.19 -2.22 4.99
N ALA A 402 -10.24 -3.04 6.04
CA ALA A 402 -9.48 -4.28 6.12
C ALA A 402 -9.92 -5.29 5.04
N ALA A 403 -11.24 -5.44 4.82
CA ALA A 403 -11.77 -6.27 3.74
C ALA A 403 -11.29 -5.79 2.36
N LYS A 404 -11.43 -4.50 2.06
CA LYS A 404 -11.05 -3.91 0.77
C LYS A 404 -9.55 -4.04 0.53
N ALA A 405 -8.72 -3.77 1.53
CA ALA A 405 -7.27 -3.97 1.48
C ALA A 405 -6.94 -5.42 1.09
N SER A 406 -7.59 -6.40 1.74
CA SER A 406 -7.38 -7.83 1.46
C SER A 406 -7.78 -8.22 0.03
N LEU A 407 -8.97 -7.82 -0.42
CA LEU A 407 -9.47 -8.14 -1.75
C LEU A 407 -8.64 -7.46 -2.85
N THR A 408 -8.16 -6.23 -2.60
CA THR A 408 -7.27 -5.51 -3.52
C THR A 408 -5.92 -6.22 -3.65
N ALA A 409 -5.39 -6.82 -2.58
CA ALA A 409 -4.16 -7.61 -2.64
C ALA A 409 -4.27 -8.73 -3.69
N ASN A 410 -5.36 -9.51 -3.66
CA ASN A 410 -5.61 -10.56 -4.64
C ASN A 410 -5.73 -9.99 -6.06
N ARG A 411 -6.64 -9.03 -6.25
CA ARG A 411 -6.96 -8.45 -7.57
C ARG A 411 -5.75 -7.84 -8.26
N HIS A 412 -4.92 -7.12 -7.49
CA HIS A 412 -3.69 -6.54 -8.01
C HIS A 412 -2.70 -7.63 -8.43
N VAL A 413 -2.46 -8.61 -7.57
CA VAL A 413 -1.46 -9.65 -7.81
C VAL A 413 -1.88 -10.60 -8.94
N CYS A 414 -3.16 -10.94 -9.03
CA CYS A 414 -3.72 -11.73 -10.12
C CYS A 414 -3.99 -10.93 -11.40
N GLY A 415 -3.83 -9.60 -11.39
CA GLY A 415 -4.12 -8.75 -12.55
C GLY A 415 -5.58 -8.78 -13.02
N SER A 416 -6.53 -8.99 -12.10
CA SER A 416 -7.95 -9.17 -12.40
C SER A 416 -8.84 -8.23 -11.60
N ALA A 417 -9.94 -7.76 -12.19
CA ALA A 417 -10.96 -6.99 -11.48
C ALA A 417 -11.79 -7.86 -10.52
N ASP A 418 -11.93 -9.14 -10.83
CA ASP A 418 -12.69 -10.11 -10.06
C ASP A 418 -11.78 -11.18 -9.44
N ILE A 419 -12.22 -11.76 -8.32
CA ILE A 419 -11.49 -12.82 -7.65
C ILE A 419 -11.91 -14.15 -8.23
N ASP A 420 -10.97 -14.83 -8.87
CA ASP A 420 -11.12 -16.22 -9.30
C ASP A 420 -10.75 -17.13 -8.13
N ALA A 421 -11.74 -17.81 -7.54
CA ALA A 421 -11.54 -18.72 -6.43
C ALA A 421 -10.61 -19.90 -6.78
N ALA A 422 -10.54 -20.31 -8.05
CA ALA A 422 -9.64 -21.38 -8.49
C ALA A 422 -8.17 -20.94 -8.51
N LYS A 423 -7.92 -19.62 -8.54
CA LYS A 423 -6.59 -18.99 -8.50
C LYS A 423 -6.29 -18.32 -7.16
N ALA A 424 -7.06 -18.66 -6.13
CA ALA A 424 -6.95 -18.08 -4.81
C ALA A 424 -6.72 -19.16 -3.76
N ARG A 425 -5.87 -18.85 -2.78
CA ARG A 425 -5.59 -19.74 -1.65
C ARG A 425 -5.59 -18.97 -0.34
N LEU A 426 -6.29 -19.50 0.66
CA LEU A 426 -6.12 -19.09 2.05
C LEU A 426 -4.88 -19.80 2.61
N ILE A 427 -3.94 -19.00 3.11
CA ILE A 427 -2.73 -19.50 3.78
C ILE A 427 -2.69 -19.13 5.27
N MET A 428 -3.65 -18.31 5.72
CA MET A 428 -3.90 -18.04 7.12
C MET A 428 -4.74 -19.17 7.72
N ASP A 429 -4.42 -19.59 8.93
CA ASP A 429 -5.17 -20.62 9.66
C ASP A 429 -6.61 -20.17 9.95
N ASP A 430 -7.54 -21.13 10.10
CA ASP A 430 -8.95 -20.91 10.45
C ASP A 430 -9.16 -20.23 11.82
N SER A 431 -8.08 -20.03 12.57
CA SER A 431 -8.06 -19.26 13.82
C SER A 431 -6.65 -18.83 14.17
N PHE A 432 -6.52 -17.77 14.97
CA PHE A 432 -5.23 -17.24 15.41
C PHE A 432 -5.30 -16.72 16.85
N ALA A 433 -4.17 -16.64 17.52
CA ALA A 433 -4.07 -15.96 18.82
C ALA A 433 -3.94 -14.44 18.62
N ALA A 434 -4.60 -13.64 19.44
CA ALA A 434 -4.54 -12.18 19.36
C ALA A 434 -3.20 -11.59 19.86
N SER A 435 -2.40 -12.40 20.57
CA SER A 435 -1.09 -12.07 21.14
C SER A 435 -0.29 -13.36 21.38
N ARG A 436 1.03 -13.28 21.55
CA ARG A 436 1.87 -14.42 21.94
C ARG A 436 1.80 -14.76 23.45
N GLY A 437 1.15 -13.91 24.24
CA GLY A 437 1.05 -14.09 25.69
C GLY A 437 0.27 -15.36 26.10
N PRO A 438 0.53 -15.91 27.30
CA PRO A 438 -0.05 -17.19 27.76
C PRO A 438 -1.58 -17.16 27.93
N GLU A 439 -2.17 -15.99 28.19
CA GLU A 439 -3.62 -15.80 28.34
C GLU A 439 -4.27 -15.22 27.06
N SER A 440 -3.61 -15.37 25.91
CA SER A 440 -4.13 -14.80 24.67
C SER A 440 -5.43 -15.47 24.23
N ARG A 441 -6.44 -14.64 23.96
CA ARG A 441 -7.68 -15.09 23.32
C ARG A 441 -7.41 -15.63 21.92
N ARG A 442 -8.12 -16.70 21.56
CA ARG A 442 -8.15 -17.25 20.21
C ARG A 442 -9.29 -16.63 19.42
N VAL A 443 -9.01 -16.16 18.21
CA VAL A 443 -9.97 -15.55 17.29
C VAL A 443 -10.20 -16.53 16.14
N ALA A 444 -11.44 -16.96 15.93
CA ALA A 444 -11.81 -17.81 14.81
C ALA A 444 -12.10 -16.97 13.55
N VAL A 445 -11.71 -17.49 12.39
CA VAL A 445 -12.06 -16.93 11.08
C VAL A 445 -13.36 -17.57 10.63
N ASP A 446 -14.46 -16.82 10.68
CA ASP A 446 -15.75 -17.26 10.15
C ASP A 446 -15.81 -16.96 8.64
N PRO A 447 -15.94 -17.95 7.75
CA PRO A 447 -16.03 -17.70 6.31
C PRO A 447 -17.20 -16.77 5.91
N ASN A 448 -18.28 -16.71 6.69
CA ASN A 448 -19.40 -15.82 6.45
C ASN A 448 -19.20 -14.41 7.03
N ARG A 449 -18.20 -14.25 7.90
CA ARG A 449 -17.78 -12.96 8.47
C ARG A 449 -16.25 -12.92 8.62
N PRO A 450 -15.51 -12.88 7.50
CA PRO A 450 -14.08 -13.19 7.48
C PRO A 450 -13.21 -12.11 8.13
N VAL A 451 -13.72 -10.89 8.32
CA VAL A 451 -13.01 -9.84 9.04
C VAL A 451 -13.35 -9.90 10.52
N ALA A 452 -12.35 -10.17 11.35
CA ALA A 452 -12.49 -10.16 12.80
C ALA A 452 -12.07 -8.79 13.35
N CYS A 453 -13.01 -8.07 13.96
CA CYS A 453 -12.75 -6.80 14.63
C CYS A 453 -13.04 -6.87 16.13
N TRP A 454 -12.24 -6.18 16.94
CA TRP A 454 -12.44 -6.08 18.39
C TRP A 454 -11.76 -4.85 18.98
N GLU A 455 -12.16 -4.51 20.21
CA GLU A 455 -11.58 -3.39 20.94
C GLU A 455 -10.55 -3.85 21.98
N GLU A 456 -9.51 -3.04 22.15
CA GLU A 456 -8.52 -3.17 23.22
C GLU A 456 -8.22 -1.79 23.82
N GLU A 457 -7.81 -1.76 25.08
CA GLU A 457 -7.35 -0.54 25.74
C GLU A 457 -5.82 -0.41 25.61
N GLU A 458 -5.34 0.79 25.31
CA GLU A 458 -3.91 1.10 25.43
C GLU A 458 -3.52 1.03 26.91
N MET A 459 -2.71 0.04 27.26
CA MET A 459 -2.07 -0.01 28.57
C MET A 459 -1.04 1.12 28.64
N VAL A 460 -1.32 2.16 29.42
CA VAL A 460 -0.39 3.26 29.69
C VAL A 460 0.24 2.98 31.05
N ASP A 461 1.57 3.12 31.17
CA ASP A 461 2.27 2.99 32.46
C ASP A 461 1.56 3.79 33.55
N TYR A 462 1.35 3.13 34.68
CA TYR A 462 0.43 3.48 35.77
C TYR A 462 0.73 4.81 36.49
N ASP A 463 1.86 5.46 36.20
CA ASP A 463 2.37 6.60 36.96
C ASP A 463 1.70 7.96 36.66
N ALA A 464 0.73 8.01 35.75
CA ALA A 464 0.15 9.29 35.34
C ALA A 464 -1.38 9.31 35.22
N GLY A 465 -2.14 8.48 35.96
CA GLY A 465 -3.58 8.68 36.21
C GLY A 465 -4.50 8.94 34.99
N ARG A 466 -4.05 8.70 33.75
CA ARG A 466 -4.78 8.95 32.52
C ARG A 466 -5.33 7.61 32.03
N ARG A 467 -6.66 7.52 31.89
CA ARG A 467 -7.32 6.41 31.19
C ARG A 467 -6.65 6.20 29.83
N GLY A 468 -6.28 4.96 29.54
CA GLY A 468 -5.76 4.55 28.24
C GLY A 468 -6.75 4.87 27.11
N ARG A 469 -6.23 5.05 25.88
CA ARG A 469 -7.10 5.21 24.71
C ARG A 469 -7.51 3.83 24.20
N THR A 470 -8.80 3.62 23.99
CA THR A 470 -9.30 2.41 23.30
C THR A 470 -9.00 2.47 21.81
N TYR A 471 -8.63 1.35 21.22
CA TYR A 471 -8.48 1.18 19.77
C TYR A 471 -9.23 -0.06 19.29
N GLU A 472 -9.69 -0.01 18.05
CA GLU A 472 -10.25 -1.16 17.32
C GLU A 472 -9.13 -1.80 16.50
N LEU A 473 -9.03 -3.13 16.56
CA LEU A 473 -8.18 -3.95 15.71
C LEU A 473 -9.08 -4.77 14.78
N CYS A 474 -8.85 -4.66 13.48
CA CYS A 474 -9.52 -5.45 12.45
C CYS A 474 -8.49 -6.28 11.67
N VAL A 475 -8.70 -7.59 11.61
CA VAL A 475 -7.86 -8.54 10.86
C VAL A 475 -8.69 -9.18 9.75
N ALA A 476 -8.21 -9.10 8.52
CA ALA A 476 -8.84 -9.70 7.34
C ALA A 476 -7.88 -10.70 6.67
N PRO A 477 -8.25 -11.98 6.49
CA PRO A 477 -7.43 -12.94 5.74
C PRO A 477 -7.34 -12.52 4.27
N VAL A 478 -6.18 -12.77 3.65
CA VAL A 478 -5.95 -12.53 2.22
C VAL A 478 -6.19 -13.81 1.44
N LEU A 479 -6.96 -13.67 0.36
CA LEU A 479 -7.07 -14.68 -0.69
C LEU A 479 -5.82 -14.58 -1.56
N VAL A 480 -4.77 -15.34 -1.25
CA VAL A 480 -3.48 -15.23 -1.93
C VAL A 480 -3.59 -15.74 -3.35
N CYS A 481 -3.16 -14.93 -4.32
CA CYS A 481 -3.12 -15.31 -5.72
C CYS A 481 -2.14 -16.47 -5.94
N THR A 482 -2.57 -17.55 -6.60
CA THR A 482 -1.70 -18.68 -6.96
C THR A 482 -1.14 -18.59 -8.37
N ASP A 483 -1.69 -17.68 -9.19
CA ASP A 483 -1.29 -17.43 -10.58
C ASP A 483 -0.87 -15.96 -10.71
N VAL A 484 0.36 -15.68 -10.29
CA VAL A 484 0.88 -14.32 -10.08
C VAL A 484 1.12 -13.62 -11.42
N PHE A 485 0.44 -12.50 -11.64
CA PHE A 485 0.69 -11.59 -12.76
C PHE A 485 1.77 -10.55 -12.43
N GLN A 486 1.68 -9.93 -11.26
CA GLN A 486 2.66 -8.93 -10.80
C GLN A 486 2.67 -8.80 -9.28
N THR A 487 3.82 -8.49 -8.69
CA THR A 487 3.92 -8.26 -7.23
C THR A 487 4.29 -6.82 -6.87
N VAL A 488 4.94 -6.10 -7.79
CA VAL A 488 5.34 -4.70 -7.62
C VAL A 488 4.12 -3.80 -7.40
N GLY A 489 4.26 -2.80 -6.51
CA GLY A 489 3.17 -1.90 -6.12
C GLY A 489 2.02 -2.54 -5.33
N GLY A 490 2.17 -3.78 -4.86
CA GLY A 490 1.13 -4.49 -4.11
C GLY A 490 0.74 -3.77 -2.82
N GLY A 491 1.71 -3.46 -1.96
CA GLY A 491 1.49 -2.72 -0.71
C GLY A 491 0.84 -1.35 -0.95
N ASP A 492 1.33 -0.60 -1.93
CA ASP A 492 0.79 0.72 -2.29
C ASP A 492 -0.69 0.65 -2.70
N ASN A 493 -1.07 -0.33 -3.52
CA ASN A 493 -2.47 -0.55 -3.91
C ASN A 493 -3.34 -0.94 -2.71
N ILE A 494 -2.82 -1.79 -1.83
CA ILE A 494 -3.51 -2.27 -0.62
C ILE A 494 -3.78 -1.10 0.34
N SER A 495 -2.74 -0.32 0.67
CA SER A 495 -2.83 0.84 1.55
C SER A 495 -3.78 1.90 0.97
N ALA A 496 -3.63 2.25 -0.30
CA ALA A 496 -4.49 3.24 -0.96
C ALA A 496 -5.96 2.81 -0.97
N ALA A 497 -6.25 1.55 -1.31
CA ALA A 497 -7.63 1.05 -1.33
C ALA A 497 -8.26 0.98 0.07
N GLY A 498 -7.47 0.64 1.09
CA GLY A 498 -7.91 0.66 2.48
C GLY A 498 -8.21 2.08 2.96
N LEU A 499 -7.32 3.03 2.69
CA LEU A 499 -7.45 4.43 3.10
C LEU A 499 -8.73 5.09 2.60
N VAL A 500 -9.13 4.84 1.34
CA VAL A 500 -10.32 5.46 0.73
C VAL A 500 -11.61 5.16 1.51
N LEU A 501 -11.70 4.00 2.17
CA LEU A 501 -12.88 3.67 2.98
C LEU A 501 -12.89 4.32 4.36
N GLN A 502 -11.78 4.90 4.79
CA GLN A 502 -11.61 5.45 6.14
C GLN A 502 -11.61 6.98 6.19
N ILE A 503 -11.75 7.64 5.04
CA ILE A 503 -11.71 9.09 4.88
C ILE A 503 -13.05 9.64 4.44
#